data_AF-A0A1E1VYC4-F1
#
_entry.id   AF-A0A1E1VYC4-F1
#
_cell.length_a   1.000
_cell.length_b   1.000
_cell.length_c   1.000
_cell.angle_alpha   90.00
_cell.angle_beta   90.00
_cell.angle_gamma   90.00
#
_symmetry.space_group_name_H-M   'P 1'
#
loop_
_entity.id
_entity.type
_entity.pdbx_description
1 polymer ?
#
loop_
_entity_poly.entity_id
_entity_poly.type
_entity_poly.pdbx_seq_one_letter_code
_entity_poly.pdbx_strand_id
1 'polypeptide(L)'
;MSAPKSECLKDTVTVLINAVGDSDNSVNNVVIKSLTKIANTYPKEVIEIFCEFHKNTAKPNVIQLGNIVKVLEQTCVHQVKRLDSQTAADLVNSMLRAMMENPGYEPSV
;
A
#
# COMPACT_ATOMS: atom_id res chain seq x y z
N MET A 1 -10.18 10.56 -23.49
CA MET A 1 -10.41 9.13 -23.25
C MET A 1 -9.13 8.51 -22.68
N SER A 2 -9.07 8.29 -21.37
CA SER A 2 -7.88 7.79 -20.63
C SER A 2 -8.21 6.62 -19.68
N ALA A 3 -9.41 6.05 -19.79
CA ALA A 3 -9.97 5.05 -18.87
C ALA A 3 -9.19 3.72 -18.73
N PRO A 4 -8.64 3.08 -19.78
CA PRO A 4 -8.16 1.69 -19.67
C PRO A 4 -6.85 1.54 -18.86
N LYS A 5 -6.05 2.61 -18.74
CA LYS A 5 -4.81 2.58 -17.95
C LYS A 5 -5.07 2.64 -16.44
N SER A 6 -6.11 3.37 -16.02
CA SER A 6 -6.46 3.52 -14.61
C SER A 6 -7.07 2.23 -14.05
N GLU A 7 -7.94 1.59 -14.83
CA GLU A 7 -8.59 0.33 -14.44
C GLU A 7 -7.57 -0.83 -14.36
N CYS A 8 -6.69 -0.94 -15.36
CA CYS A 8 -5.59 -1.92 -15.35
C CYS A 8 -4.62 -1.71 -14.17
N LEU A 9 -4.34 -0.45 -13.80
CA LEU A 9 -3.52 -0.14 -12.62
C LEU A 9 -4.22 -0.61 -11.35
N LYS A 10 -5.52 -0.30 -11.18
CA LYS A 10 -6.31 -0.72 -10.03
C LYS A 10 -6.32 -2.23 -9.86
N ASP A 11 -6.57 -2.97 -10.95
CA ASP A 11 -6.59 -4.43 -10.94
C ASP A 11 -5.22 -5.00 -10.56
N THR A 12 -4.15 -4.47 -11.19
CA THR A 12 -2.77 -4.92 -10.92
C THR A 12 -2.40 -4.70 -9.46
N VAL A 13 -2.66 -3.51 -8.92
CA VAL A 13 -2.34 -3.19 -7.52
C VAL A 13 -3.17 -4.03 -6.57
N THR A 14 -4.45 -4.27 -6.87
CA THR A 14 -5.32 -5.13 -6.06
C THR A 14 -4.81 -6.58 -6.01
N VAL A 15 -4.39 -7.14 -7.15
CA VAL A 15 -3.79 -8.48 -7.21
C VAL A 15 -2.52 -8.54 -6.36
N LEU A 16 -1.65 -7.54 -6.47
CA LEU A 16 -0.41 -7.48 -5.69
C LEU A 16 -0.68 -7.32 -4.18
N ILE A 17 -1.66 -6.50 -3.80
CA ILE A 17 -2.12 -6.38 -2.41
C ILE A 17 -2.54 -7.74 -1.87
N ASN A 18 -3.35 -8.49 -2.62
CA ASN A 18 -3.80 -9.81 -2.18
C ASN A 18 -2.64 -10.82 -2.07
N ALA A 19 -1.61 -10.68 -2.90
CA ALA A 19 -0.42 -11.52 -2.86
C ALA A 19 0.57 -11.15 -1.74
N VAL A 20 0.52 -9.94 -1.17
CA VAL A 20 1.52 -9.46 -0.18
C VAL A 20 1.30 -9.99 1.25
N GLY A 21 0.52 -11.06 1.39
CA GLY A 21 0.30 -11.79 2.64
C GLY A 21 0.64 -13.27 2.53
N ASP A 22 1.51 -13.64 1.58
CA ASP A 22 1.91 -15.04 1.34
C ASP A 22 2.71 -15.59 2.54
N SER A 23 2.65 -16.90 2.74
CA SER A 23 3.49 -17.62 3.69
C SER A 23 4.98 -17.61 3.32
N ASP A 24 5.30 -17.47 2.03
CA ASP A 24 6.65 -17.39 1.52
C ASP A 24 7.15 -15.93 1.50
N ASN A 25 8.14 -15.65 2.35
CA ASN A 25 8.75 -14.34 2.44
C ASN A 25 9.45 -13.90 1.14
N SER A 26 9.90 -14.82 0.30
CA SER A 26 10.49 -14.49 -1.00
C SER A 26 9.45 -13.87 -1.94
N VAL A 27 8.23 -14.41 -1.96
CA VAL A 27 7.09 -13.86 -2.71
C VAL A 27 6.75 -12.47 -2.18
N ASN A 28 6.59 -12.33 -0.86
CA ASN A 28 6.31 -11.03 -0.24
C ASN A 28 7.35 -9.97 -0.61
N ASN A 29 8.64 -10.32 -0.58
CA ASN A 29 9.72 -9.39 -0.92
C ASN A 29 9.66 -8.93 -2.39
N VAL A 30 9.32 -9.81 -3.32
CA VAL A 30 9.15 -9.46 -4.74
C VAL A 30 7.92 -8.56 -4.95
N VAL A 31 6.82 -8.88 -4.26
CA VAL A 31 5.57 -8.11 -4.34
C VAL A 31 5.76 -6.71 -3.74
N ILE A 32 6.40 -6.59 -2.56
CA ILE A 32 6.74 -5.30 -1.93
C ILE A 32 7.57 -4.44 -2.89
N LYS A 33 8.64 -4.98 -3.47
CA LYS A 33 9.47 -4.24 -4.44
C LYS A 33 8.66 -3.75 -5.64
N SER A 34 7.76 -4.59 -6.14
CA SER A 34 6.89 -4.26 -7.27
C SER A 34 5.91 -3.14 -6.91
N LEU A 35 5.22 -3.27 -5.78
CA LEU A 35 4.30 -2.26 -5.25
C LEU A 35 5.00 -0.92 -5.00
N THR A 36 6.17 -0.92 -4.36
CA THR A 36 6.97 0.30 -4.16
C THR A 36 7.32 0.98 -5.49
N LYS A 37 7.70 0.21 -6.52
CA LYS A 37 8.02 0.78 -7.84
C LYS A 37 6.80 1.42 -8.49
N ILE A 38 5.63 0.79 -8.38
CA ILE A 38 4.37 1.33 -8.88
C ILE A 38 3.99 2.59 -8.09
N ALA A 39 4.04 2.54 -6.76
CA ALA A 39 3.73 3.67 -5.87
C ALA A 39 4.65 4.87 -6.11
N ASN A 40 5.93 4.66 -6.44
CA ASN A 40 6.82 5.75 -6.82
C ASN A 40 6.47 6.41 -8.16
N THR A 41 5.70 5.73 -9.01
CA THR A 41 5.25 6.26 -10.31
C THR A 41 3.85 6.86 -10.22
N TYR A 42 2.95 6.22 -9.48
CA TYR A 42 1.53 6.55 -9.32
C TYR A 42 1.15 6.59 -7.82
N PRO A 43 1.75 7.48 -7.02
CA PRO A 43 1.61 7.43 -5.58
C PRO A 43 0.18 7.66 -5.13
N LYS A 44 -0.51 8.61 -5.76
CA LYS A 44 -1.88 8.98 -5.40
C LYS A 44 -2.84 7.81 -5.62
N GLU A 45 -2.82 7.23 -6.81
CA GLU A 45 -3.69 6.12 -7.19
C GLU A 45 -3.45 4.90 -6.28
N VAL A 46 -2.19 4.60 -5.99
CA VAL A 46 -1.84 3.49 -5.10
C VAL A 46 -2.32 3.72 -3.67
N ILE A 47 -2.16 4.94 -3.12
CA ILE A 47 -2.68 5.30 -1.80
C ILE A 47 -4.20 5.15 -1.76
N GLU A 48 -4.92 5.64 -2.76
CA GLU A 48 -6.38 5.51 -2.85
C GLU A 48 -6.83 4.04 -2.85
N ILE A 49 -6.12 3.17 -3.58
CA ILE A 49 -6.40 1.73 -3.63
C ILE A 49 -6.13 1.06 -2.27
N PHE A 50 -5.04 1.41 -1.59
CA PHE A 50 -4.78 0.90 -0.23
C PHE A 50 -5.86 1.35 0.75
N CYS A 51 -6.28 2.63 0.70
CA CYS A 51 -7.39 3.15 1.50
C CYS A 51 -8.68 2.35 1.25
N GLU A 52 -9.01 2.07 -0.01
CA GLU A 52 -10.20 1.30 -0.41
C GLU A 52 -10.11 -0.14 0.09
N PHE A 53 -8.95 -0.79 -0.06
CA PHE A 53 -8.69 -2.13 0.46
C PHE A 53 -8.96 -2.22 1.96
N HIS A 54 -8.43 -1.28 2.76
CA HIS A 54 -8.66 -1.25 4.21
C HIS A 54 -10.13 -1.01 4.59
N LYS A 55 -10.86 -0.19 3.84
CA LYS A 55 -12.29 0.04 4.10
C LYS A 55 -13.12 -1.22 3.85
N ASN A 56 -12.75 -1.99 2.83
CA ASN A 56 -13.52 -3.15 2.38
C ASN A 56 -13.11 -4.46 3.07
N THR A 57 -11.96 -4.48 3.75
CA THR A 57 -11.44 -5.69 4.40
C THR A 57 -11.80 -5.72 5.88
N ALA A 58 -12.75 -6.59 6.26
CA ALA A 58 -13.23 -6.68 7.64
C ALA A 58 -12.18 -7.25 8.63
N LYS A 59 -11.28 -8.13 8.16
CA LYS A 59 -10.16 -8.68 8.93
C LYS A 59 -8.95 -8.88 8.01
N PRO A 60 -8.05 -7.90 7.93
CA PRO A 60 -6.87 -8.03 7.09
C PRO A 60 -5.86 -9.02 7.69
N ASN A 61 -5.11 -9.72 6.84
CA ASN A 61 -4.02 -10.58 7.29
C ASN A 61 -2.90 -9.72 7.90
N VAL A 62 -2.41 -10.07 9.08
CA VAL A 62 -1.38 -9.32 9.83
C VAL A 62 -0.07 -9.18 9.05
N ILE A 63 0.37 -10.23 8.36
CA ILE A 63 1.57 -10.20 7.49
C ILE A 63 1.32 -9.25 6.33
N GLN A 64 0.14 -9.35 5.71
CA GLN A 64 -0.27 -8.49 4.62
C GLN A 64 -0.28 -7.02 5.03
N LEU A 65 -0.86 -6.69 6.18
CA LEU A 65 -0.85 -5.35 6.76
C LEU A 65 0.56 -4.83 6.97
N GLY A 66 1.42 -5.60 7.64
CA GLY A 66 2.79 -5.18 7.90
C GLY A 66 3.57 -4.89 6.61
N ASN A 67 3.34 -5.69 5.57
CA ASN A 67 3.98 -5.48 4.27
C ASN A 67 3.40 -4.29 3.50
N ILE A 68 2.08 -4.06 3.58
CA ILE A 68 1.45 -2.85 3.02
C ILE A 68 2.02 -1.60 3.71
N VAL A 69 2.14 -1.60 5.04
CA VAL A 69 2.73 -0.48 5.78
C VAL A 69 4.15 -0.20 5.30
N LYS A 70 4.99 -1.23 5.10
CA LYS A 70 6.34 -1.05 4.54
C LYS A 70 6.33 -0.35 3.16
N VAL A 71 5.37 -0.68 2.30
CA VAL A 71 5.22 0.00 0.99
C VAL A 71 4.79 1.46 1.19
N LEU A 72 3.83 1.72 2.08
CA LEU A 72 3.36 3.07 2.39
C LEU A 72 4.47 3.94 2.98
N GLU A 73 5.27 3.40 3.89
CA GLU A 73 6.43 4.06 4.49
C GLU A 73 7.45 4.44 3.42
N GLN A 74 7.81 3.49 2.54
CA GLN A 74 8.72 3.79 1.43
C GLN A 74 8.13 4.83 0.49
N THR A 75 6.83 4.79 0.22
CA THR A 75 6.16 5.79 -0.62
C THR A 75 6.20 7.17 0.04
N CYS A 76 5.99 7.24 1.36
CA CYS A 76 6.11 8.46 2.14
C CYS A 76 7.52 9.05 2.02
N VAL A 77 8.56 8.26 2.32
CA VAL A 77 9.96 8.73 2.29
C VAL A 77 10.34 9.28 0.92
N HIS A 78 9.93 8.62 -0.17
CA HIS A 78 10.33 9.01 -1.52
C HIS A 78 9.44 10.08 -2.16
N GLN A 79 8.13 10.09 -1.86
CA GLN A 79 7.16 10.89 -2.61
C GLN A 79 6.44 11.96 -1.79
N VAL A 80 6.51 11.99 -0.45
CA VAL A 80 5.67 12.89 0.38
C VAL A 80 5.77 14.36 -0.04
N LYS A 81 6.95 14.82 -0.46
CA LYS A 81 7.17 16.21 -0.92
C LYS A 81 6.44 16.56 -2.23
N ARG A 82 6.00 15.54 -2.97
CA ARG A 82 5.32 15.65 -4.27
C ARG A 82 3.82 15.38 -4.14
N LEU A 83 3.35 14.94 -2.97
CA LEU A 83 1.93 14.74 -2.70
C LEU A 83 1.28 16.06 -2.34
N ASP A 84 0.05 16.25 -2.78
CA ASP A 84 -0.80 17.29 -2.24
C ASP A 84 -1.17 16.97 -0.78
N SER A 85 -1.58 17.99 -0.02
CA SER A 85 -1.86 17.88 1.41
C SER A 85 -2.92 16.82 1.74
N GLN A 86 -3.91 16.61 0.85
CA GLN A 86 -4.96 15.63 1.08
C GLN A 86 -4.42 14.21 0.93
N THR A 87 -3.72 13.94 -0.19
CA THR A 87 -3.11 12.63 -0.44
C THR A 87 -2.08 12.26 0.65
N ALA A 88 -1.32 13.23 1.14
CA ALA A 88 -0.38 13.02 2.24
C ALA A 88 -1.10 12.69 3.57
N ALA A 89 -2.22 13.34 3.86
CA ALA A 89 -3.04 13.01 5.03
C ALA A 89 -3.65 11.61 4.92
N ASP A 90 -4.16 11.23 3.75
CA ASP A 90 -4.73 9.90 3.50
C ASP A 90 -3.69 8.79 3.64
N LEU A 91 -2.46 9.04 3.20
CA LEU A 91 -1.32 8.15 3.41
C LEU A 91 -1.04 7.93 4.91
N VAL A 92 -0.91 9.00 5.69
CA VAL A 92 -0.64 8.92 7.13
C VAL A 92 -1.79 8.22 7.86
N ASN A 93 -3.04 8.56 7.53
CA ASN A 93 -4.22 7.93 8.13
C ASN A 93 -4.27 6.42 7.82
N SER A 94 -3.91 6.03 6.60
CA SER A 94 -3.85 4.62 6.20
C SER A 94 -2.79 3.85 6.97
N MET A 95 -1.59 4.43 7.11
CA MET A 95 -0.52 3.83 7.91
C MET A 95 -0.93 3.68 9.38
N LEU A 96 -1.48 4.74 9.99
CA LEU A 96 -1.95 4.71 11.37
C LEU A 96 -3.02 3.64 11.58
N ARG A 97 -3.98 3.54 10.66
CA ARG A 97 -5.03 2.52 10.73
C ARG A 97 -4.47 1.11 10.61
N ALA A 98 -3.59 0.87 9.65
CA ALA A 98 -2.95 -0.42 9.45
C ALA A 98 -2.12 -0.84 10.67
N MET A 99 -1.43 0.11 11.32
CA MET A 99 -0.68 -0.14 12.56
C MET A 99 -1.61 -0.44 13.75
N MET A 100 -2.75 0.26 13.88
CA MET A 100 -3.73 -0.05 14.92
C MET A 100 -4.37 -1.43 14.74
N GLU A 101 -4.57 -1.85 13.49
CA GLU A 101 -5.11 -3.17 13.13
C GLU A 101 -4.04 -4.29 13.20
N ASN A 102 -2.76 -3.93 13.32
CA ASN A 102 -1.62 -4.85 13.49
C ASN A 102 -0.78 -4.49 14.73
N PRO A 103 -1.18 -4.93 15.95
CA PRO A 103 -0.49 -4.59 17.19
C PRO A 103 0.94 -5.15 17.29
N GLY A 104 1.29 -6.13 16.46
CA GLY A 104 2.63 -6.72 16.39
C GLY A 104 3.54 -6.06 15.35
N TYR A 105 3.08 -5.01 14.69
CA TYR A 105 3.89 -4.26 13.74
C TYR A 105 4.92 -3.40 14.48
N GLU A 106 6.19 -3.64 14.20
CA GLU A 106 7.29 -2.76 14.60
C GLU A 106 7.78 -1.98 13.36
N PRO A 107 7.74 -0.64 13.39
CA PRO A 107 8.34 0.19 12.36
C PRO A 107 9.82 -0.17 12.18
N SER A 108 10.26 -0.30 10.94
CA SER A 108 11.68 -0.54 10.65
C SER A 108 12.42 0.78 10.85
N VAL A 109 13.11 0.91 12.00
CA VAL A 109 13.97 2.06 12.33
C VAL A 109 15.06 2.24 11.28
#